data_AF-A0A7Y2MN15-F1
#
_entry.id   AF-A0A7Y2MN15-F1
#
_cell.length_a   1.000
_cell.length_b   1.000
_cell.length_c   1.000
_cell.angle_alpha   90.00
_cell.angle_beta   90.00
_cell.angle_gamma   90.00
#
_symmetry.space_group_name_H-M   'P 1'
#
loop_
_entity.id
_entity.type
_entity.pdbx_description
1 polymer ?
#
loop_
_entity_poly.entity_id
_entity_poly.type
_entity_poly.pdbx_seq_one_letter_code
_entity_poly.pdbx_strand_id
1 'polypeptide(L)'
;MKYIITFLSAFLFFQFSAQAQAFKCGTDQSDAFMEDLIRNKKNWDNTMQKAQVERFVPVQFHLIANNDGSGRVDPRTVLKSLCELNENYDSLELRFYLADEMNEINNTQINNNPGGNASASAMRNAKNNAAMNVFVIDDSGEGVAGFYTQGGDYIVVNQNQLLLDRHTTEHEVGHFFTLAHTHRGWEDQPYDPAIHGDTVLVTTVNSSQSPTIGVELVDGSNCGNLGWNNPLAGDGICDTPPDYGFGQRCNCCNMGWTVYDRNGDLIEPMLNNVMSYSENCSPWNFTPQQVLAVKTSYDSDRRAYLRVNEVSDYTPLTEGSVIVSPMNLETIDSYNGVLLEWESVPNAEEYIITVDGTVANEYRTSNT
;
A
#
# COMPACT_ATOMS: atom_id res chain seq x y z
N MET A 1 54.40 12.02 -50.50
CA MET A 1 53.78 12.65 -49.31
C MET A 1 52.80 11.65 -48.72
N LYS A 2 53.08 11.17 -47.50
CA LYS A 2 52.20 10.27 -46.75
C LYS A 2 51.37 11.13 -45.80
N TYR A 3 50.04 11.02 -45.86
CA TYR A 3 49.14 11.67 -44.91
C TYR A 3 48.78 10.67 -43.81
N ILE A 4 49.03 11.05 -42.55
CA ILE A 4 48.57 10.34 -41.36
C ILE A 4 47.27 11.03 -40.93
N ILE A 5 46.16 10.30 -40.94
CA ILE A 5 44.88 10.75 -40.39
C ILE A 5 44.79 10.19 -38.98
N THR A 6 44.91 11.07 -37.98
CA THR A 6 44.73 10.71 -36.57
C THR A 6 43.24 10.83 -36.22
N PHE A 7 42.60 9.71 -35.89
CA PHE A 7 41.21 9.68 -35.42
C PHE A 7 41.21 9.90 -33.90
N LEU A 8 40.69 11.04 -33.44
CA LEU A 8 40.52 11.34 -32.03
C LEU A 8 39.17 10.74 -31.59
N SER A 9 39.18 9.60 -30.90
CA SER A 9 37.97 9.01 -30.32
C SER A 9 37.59 9.76 -29.03
N ALA A 10 36.65 10.69 -29.11
CA ALA A 10 36.03 11.28 -27.95
C ALA A 10 35.04 10.27 -27.35
N PHE A 11 35.44 9.60 -26.27
CA PHE A 11 34.55 8.79 -25.44
C PHE A 11 33.64 9.75 -24.65
N LEU A 12 32.44 10.03 -25.20
CA LEU A 12 31.36 10.68 -24.45
C LEU A 12 30.80 9.66 -23.45
N PHE A 13 31.21 9.77 -22.19
CA PHE A 13 30.49 9.17 -21.07
C PHE A 13 29.14 9.89 -20.95
N PHE A 14 28.10 9.33 -21.57
CA PHE A 14 26.72 9.64 -21.18
C PHE A 14 26.50 9.03 -19.80
N GLN A 15 26.61 9.87 -18.77
CA GLN A 15 26.04 9.58 -17.46
C GLN A 15 24.52 9.56 -17.64
N PHE A 16 23.95 8.36 -17.78
CA PHE A 16 22.52 8.17 -17.59
C PHE A 16 22.23 8.34 -16.10
N SER A 17 21.79 9.53 -15.71
CA SER A 17 21.08 9.70 -14.45
C SER A 17 19.70 9.06 -14.63
N ALA A 18 19.56 7.80 -14.22
CA ALA A 18 18.24 7.23 -13.98
C ALA A 18 17.66 7.97 -12.77
N GLN A 19 16.83 8.99 -13.00
CA GLN A 19 15.96 9.49 -11.95
C GLN A 19 14.89 8.42 -11.74
N ALA A 20 15.02 7.63 -10.68
CA ALA A 20 13.87 6.90 -10.15
C ALA A 20 12.84 7.97 -9.74
N GLN A 21 11.68 7.97 -10.38
CA GLN A 21 10.56 8.79 -9.93
C GLN A 21 10.04 8.13 -8.64
N ALA A 22 10.36 8.72 -7.49
CA ALA A 22 9.72 8.36 -6.24
C ALA A 22 8.24 8.71 -6.37
N PHE A 23 7.39 7.69 -6.41
CA PHE A 23 5.95 7.89 -6.45
C PHE A 23 5.48 8.35 -5.07
N LYS A 24 4.58 9.33 -5.01
CA LYS A 24 3.97 9.80 -3.75
C LYS A 24 2.65 9.07 -3.48
N CYS A 25 2.24 8.93 -2.23
CA CYS A 25 0.84 8.64 -1.89
C CYS A 25 0.00 9.92 -1.96
N GLY A 26 -1.26 9.79 -2.39
CA GLY A 26 -2.22 10.87 -2.60
C GLY A 26 -3.27 11.01 -1.50
N THR A 27 -3.10 10.32 -0.37
CA THR A 27 -4.06 10.34 0.75
C THR A 27 -4.06 11.70 1.44
N ASP A 28 -5.25 12.29 1.63
CA ASP A 28 -5.45 13.47 2.47
C ASP A 28 -5.40 13.07 3.95
N GLN A 29 -4.55 13.76 4.72
CA GLN A 29 -4.29 13.52 6.15
C GLN A 29 -4.73 14.70 7.01
N SER A 30 -5.85 15.31 6.60
CA SER A 30 -6.51 16.39 7.31
C SER A 30 -6.95 16.00 8.72
N ASP A 31 -7.35 17.00 9.52
CA ASP A 31 -7.90 16.73 10.85
C ASP A 31 -9.13 15.82 10.76
N ALA A 32 -9.94 15.93 9.69
CA ALA A 32 -11.08 15.06 9.43
C ALA A 32 -10.67 13.58 9.23
N PHE A 33 -9.55 13.34 8.54
CA PHE A 33 -8.97 12.00 8.43
C PHE A 33 -8.57 11.47 9.82
N MET A 34 -7.92 12.30 10.64
CA MET A 34 -7.44 11.93 11.98
C MET A 34 -8.56 11.69 13.00
N GLU A 35 -9.78 12.18 12.78
CA GLU A 35 -10.92 12.00 13.69
C GLU A 35 -11.22 10.53 13.99
N ASP A 36 -11.05 9.64 13.00
CA ASP A 36 -11.31 8.22 13.18
C ASP A 36 -10.28 7.59 14.13
N LEU A 37 -8.98 7.90 13.95
CA LEU A 37 -7.93 7.42 14.85
C LEU A 37 -8.17 7.93 16.29
N ILE A 38 -8.44 9.22 16.44
CA ILE A 38 -8.70 9.87 17.74
C ILE A 38 -9.92 9.23 18.43
N ARG A 39 -10.99 8.96 17.68
CA ARG A 39 -12.18 8.30 18.21
C ARG A 39 -11.88 6.85 18.60
N ASN A 40 -11.15 6.11 17.78
CA ASN A 40 -10.83 4.71 18.00
C ASN A 40 -9.89 4.52 19.19
N LYS A 41 -8.95 5.45 19.44
CA LYS A 41 -8.07 5.46 20.62
C LYS A 41 -8.78 5.32 21.95
N LYS A 42 -10.04 5.80 22.06
CA LYS A 42 -10.87 5.64 23.27
C LYS A 42 -11.20 4.18 23.60
N ASN A 43 -11.04 3.26 22.65
CA ASN A 43 -11.30 1.83 22.81
C ASN A 43 -10.04 0.97 22.82
N TRP A 44 -8.83 1.57 22.84
CA TRP A 44 -7.57 0.82 22.85
C TRP A 44 -7.47 -0.15 24.02
N ASP A 45 -7.87 0.26 25.23
CA ASP A 45 -7.88 -0.63 26.40
C ASP A 45 -8.78 -1.85 26.20
N ASN A 46 -9.94 -1.66 25.57
CA ASN A 46 -10.86 -2.75 25.25
C ASN A 46 -10.22 -3.70 24.23
N THR A 47 -9.59 -3.18 23.18
CA THR A 47 -8.92 -3.99 22.15
C THR A 47 -7.75 -4.77 22.73
N MET A 48 -6.94 -4.18 23.61
CA MET A 48 -5.82 -4.86 24.28
C MET A 48 -6.28 -6.01 25.20
N GLN A 49 -7.47 -5.90 25.78
CA GLN A 49 -8.05 -6.93 26.65
C GLN A 49 -8.77 -8.04 25.90
N LYS A 50 -9.08 -7.85 24.61
CA LYS A 50 -9.69 -8.91 23.78
C LYS A 50 -8.69 -10.03 23.56
N ALA A 51 -9.22 -11.26 23.46
CA ALA A 51 -8.43 -12.39 23.01
C ALA A 51 -7.82 -12.08 21.63
N GLN A 52 -6.58 -12.53 21.43
CA GLN A 52 -5.94 -12.59 20.13
C GLN A 52 -6.78 -13.50 19.23
N VAL A 53 -7.42 -12.90 18.22
CA VAL A 53 -8.27 -13.59 17.24
C VAL A 53 -7.96 -13.01 15.86
N GLU A 54 -7.82 -13.89 14.89
CA GLU A 54 -7.62 -13.51 13.51
C GLU A 54 -8.84 -12.77 12.97
N ARG A 55 -8.59 -11.63 12.31
CA ARG A 55 -9.60 -10.75 11.74
C ARG A 55 -9.63 -10.94 10.24
N PHE A 56 -10.74 -11.45 9.74
CA PHE A 56 -10.94 -11.65 8.31
C PHE A 56 -11.46 -10.36 7.68
N VAL A 57 -10.75 -9.85 6.68
CA VAL A 57 -11.07 -8.63 5.95
C VAL A 57 -11.49 -9.00 4.52
N PRO A 58 -12.77 -8.89 4.17
CA PRO A 58 -13.21 -9.06 2.79
C PRO A 58 -12.65 -7.94 1.91
N VAL A 59 -12.04 -8.30 0.79
CA VAL A 59 -11.48 -7.37 -0.21
C VAL A 59 -12.19 -7.56 -1.54
N GLN A 60 -12.76 -6.48 -2.07
CA GLN A 60 -13.26 -6.41 -3.42
C GLN A 60 -12.23 -5.68 -4.29
N PHE A 61 -11.58 -6.40 -5.20
CA PHE A 61 -10.76 -5.78 -6.23
C PHE A 61 -11.63 -5.36 -7.41
N HIS A 62 -11.38 -4.15 -7.90
CA HIS A 62 -11.95 -3.60 -9.13
C HIS A 62 -10.82 -3.35 -10.13
N LEU A 63 -10.79 -4.10 -11.22
CA LEU A 63 -9.72 -4.03 -12.23
C LEU A 63 -10.16 -3.05 -13.32
N ILE A 64 -9.56 -1.86 -13.30
CA ILE A 64 -9.94 -0.77 -14.19
C ILE A 64 -9.15 -0.87 -15.48
N ALA A 65 -9.85 -0.67 -16.59
CA ALA A 65 -9.28 -0.55 -17.91
C ALA A 65 -9.80 0.70 -18.61
N ASN A 66 -9.21 1.04 -19.74
CA ASN A 66 -9.79 1.99 -20.67
C ASN A 66 -11.13 1.48 -21.22
N ASN A 67 -11.91 2.38 -21.81
CA ASN A 67 -13.21 2.04 -22.39
C ASN A 67 -13.11 0.96 -23.50
N ASP A 68 -11.96 0.84 -24.15
CA ASP A 68 -11.66 -0.19 -25.16
C ASP A 68 -11.13 -1.51 -24.56
N GLY A 69 -11.01 -1.61 -23.23
CA GLY A 69 -10.50 -2.76 -22.50
C GLY A 69 -8.97 -2.79 -22.34
N SER A 70 -8.23 -1.83 -22.90
CA SER A 70 -6.77 -1.77 -22.76
C SER A 70 -6.34 -1.29 -21.37
N GLY A 71 -5.10 -1.64 -20.97
CA GLY A 71 -4.48 -1.16 -19.73
C GLY A 71 -4.94 -1.88 -18.45
N ARG A 72 -5.77 -2.93 -18.55
CA ARG A 72 -6.17 -3.72 -17.39
C ARG A 72 -4.98 -4.50 -16.81
N VAL A 73 -4.90 -4.51 -15.49
CA VAL A 73 -3.96 -5.38 -14.76
C VAL A 73 -4.29 -6.86 -14.95
N ASP A 74 -3.24 -7.67 -15.01
CA ASP A 74 -3.37 -9.13 -14.94
C ASP A 74 -3.91 -9.53 -13.55
N PRO A 75 -5.03 -10.27 -13.46
CA PRO A 75 -5.58 -10.73 -12.19
C PRO A 75 -4.58 -11.50 -11.31
N ARG A 76 -3.58 -12.16 -11.89
CA ARG A 76 -2.53 -12.88 -11.15
C ARG A 76 -1.63 -11.94 -10.37
N THR A 77 -1.35 -10.76 -10.91
CA THR A 77 -0.60 -9.70 -10.21
C THR A 77 -1.36 -9.26 -8.96
N VAL A 78 -2.68 -9.15 -9.07
CA VAL A 78 -3.54 -8.75 -7.94
C VAL A 78 -3.58 -9.83 -6.86
N LEU A 79 -3.67 -11.11 -7.26
CA LEU A 79 -3.60 -12.23 -6.32
C LEU A 79 -2.26 -12.31 -5.61
N LYS A 80 -1.15 -12.09 -6.33
CA LYS A 80 0.19 -12.02 -5.72
C LYS A 80 0.26 -10.90 -4.67
N SER A 81 -0.27 -9.72 -4.99
CA SER A 81 -0.33 -8.62 -4.02
C SER A 81 -1.23 -8.94 -2.82
N LEU A 82 -2.32 -9.70 -3.00
CA LEU A 82 -3.14 -10.18 -1.88
C LEU A 82 -2.36 -11.18 -0.98
N CYS A 83 -1.50 -12.03 -1.56
CA CYS A 83 -0.61 -12.89 -0.79
C CYS A 83 0.41 -12.07 0.02
N GLU A 84 1.08 -11.11 -0.62
CA GLU A 84 2.04 -10.21 0.04
C GLU A 84 1.39 -9.40 1.17
N LEU A 85 0.18 -8.89 0.93
CA LEU A 85 -0.61 -8.18 1.95
C LEU A 85 -0.89 -9.07 3.17
N ASN A 86 -1.25 -10.35 2.94
CA ASN A 86 -1.46 -11.30 4.03
C ASN A 86 -0.18 -11.62 4.80
N GLU A 87 0.95 -11.80 4.12
CA GLU A 87 2.25 -12.04 4.77
C GLU A 87 2.66 -10.84 5.64
N ASN A 88 2.49 -9.62 5.13
CA ASN A 88 2.88 -8.40 5.83
C ASN A 88 1.96 -8.03 7.00
N TYR A 89 0.70 -8.47 6.99
CA TYR A 89 -0.28 -8.24 8.05
C TYR A 89 -0.51 -9.45 8.97
N ASP A 90 0.18 -10.57 8.77
CA ASP A 90 0.03 -11.78 9.59
C ASP A 90 0.30 -11.48 11.07
N SER A 91 1.36 -10.70 11.35
CA SER A 91 1.70 -10.26 12.71
C SER A 91 0.66 -9.33 13.36
N LEU A 92 -0.23 -8.74 12.55
CA LEU A 92 -1.34 -7.90 12.98
C LEU A 92 -2.61 -8.71 13.21
N GLU A 93 -2.60 -10.04 13.02
CA GLU A 93 -3.77 -10.91 13.08
C GLU A 93 -4.88 -10.45 12.13
N LEU A 94 -4.51 -9.95 10.95
CA LEU A 94 -5.43 -9.62 9.88
C LEU A 94 -5.17 -10.56 8.72
N ARG A 95 -6.25 -11.16 8.20
CA ARG A 95 -6.22 -11.98 6.99
C ARG A 95 -7.19 -11.41 5.97
N PHE A 96 -6.69 -11.13 4.79
CA PHE A 96 -7.42 -10.58 3.66
C PHE A 96 -7.83 -11.69 2.71
N TYR A 97 -9.07 -11.64 2.23
CA TYR A 97 -9.60 -12.64 1.31
C TYR A 97 -10.49 -11.96 0.26
N LEU A 98 -10.69 -12.60 -0.88
CA LEU A 98 -11.58 -12.08 -1.91
C LEU A 98 -13.03 -12.15 -1.45
N ALA A 99 -13.72 -11.01 -1.44
CA ALA A 99 -15.12 -10.94 -1.06
C ALA A 99 -16.05 -11.55 -2.13
N ASP A 100 -15.63 -11.46 -3.39
CA ASP A 100 -16.31 -11.95 -4.59
C ASP A 100 -15.26 -12.06 -5.72
N GLU A 101 -15.68 -12.51 -6.91
CA GLU A 101 -14.88 -12.41 -8.13
C GLU A 101 -14.37 -10.97 -8.36
N MET A 102 -13.20 -10.84 -8.98
CA MET A 102 -12.63 -9.53 -9.30
C MET A 102 -13.51 -8.81 -10.31
N ASN A 103 -13.92 -7.58 -9.99
CA ASN A 103 -14.86 -6.83 -10.81
C ASN A 103 -14.11 -6.05 -11.90
N GLU A 104 -14.33 -6.41 -13.16
CA GLU A 104 -13.70 -5.75 -14.30
C GLU A 104 -14.52 -4.55 -14.81
N ILE A 105 -13.92 -3.36 -14.84
CA ILE A 105 -14.61 -2.12 -15.22
C ILE A 105 -13.83 -1.39 -16.31
N ASN A 106 -14.49 -1.15 -17.45
CA ASN A 106 -13.97 -0.31 -18.53
C ASN A 106 -14.40 1.14 -18.30
N ASN A 107 -13.48 1.97 -17.80
CA ASN A 107 -13.72 3.38 -17.56
C ASN A 107 -12.41 4.19 -17.63
N THR A 108 -12.13 4.77 -18.81
CA THR A 108 -10.92 5.60 -19.03
C THR A 108 -10.82 6.79 -18.07
N GLN A 109 -11.94 7.34 -17.57
CA GLN A 109 -11.88 8.46 -16.61
C GLN A 109 -11.35 8.00 -15.25
N ILE A 110 -11.81 6.85 -14.76
CA ILE A 110 -11.25 6.26 -13.53
C ILE A 110 -9.79 5.88 -13.77
N ASN A 111 -9.49 5.28 -14.92
CA ASN A 111 -8.16 4.75 -15.21
C ASN A 111 -7.07 5.82 -15.25
N ASN A 112 -7.41 7.05 -15.70
CA ASN A 112 -6.43 8.11 -15.94
C ASN A 112 -6.55 9.30 -14.97
N ASN A 113 -7.69 9.47 -14.30
CA ASN A 113 -7.92 10.54 -13.34
C ASN A 113 -8.80 10.04 -12.18
N PRO A 114 -8.28 9.13 -11.34
CA PRO A 114 -9.03 8.51 -10.26
C PRO A 114 -9.48 9.53 -9.19
N GLY A 115 -8.74 10.63 -9.00
CA GLY A 115 -9.06 11.69 -8.03
C GLY A 115 -10.19 12.63 -8.47
N GLY A 116 -10.59 12.60 -9.74
CA GLY A 116 -11.64 13.47 -10.28
C GLY A 116 -13.03 13.17 -9.74
N ASN A 117 -13.88 14.20 -9.60
CA ASN A 117 -15.25 14.07 -9.07
C ASN A 117 -16.12 13.03 -9.80
N ALA A 118 -15.96 12.91 -11.12
CA ALA A 118 -16.68 11.93 -11.92
C ALA A 118 -16.23 10.50 -11.60
N SER A 119 -14.91 10.28 -11.54
CA SER A 119 -14.29 9.00 -11.15
C SER A 119 -14.69 8.61 -9.73
N ALA A 120 -14.63 9.55 -8.78
CA ALA A 120 -15.04 9.32 -7.40
C ALA A 120 -16.52 8.90 -7.28
N SER A 121 -17.40 9.48 -8.11
CA SER A 121 -18.82 9.11 -8.14
C SER A 121 -19.05 7.73 -8.76
N ALA A 122 -18.35 7.41 -9.85
CA ALA A 122 -18.42 6.10 -10.48
C ALA A 122 -17.87 4.99 -9.57
N MET A 123 -16.73 5.21 -8.92
CA MET A 123 -16.15 4.26 -7.96
C MET A 123 -17.07 4.03 -6.77
N ARG A 124 -17.65 5.08 -6.16
CA ARG A 124 -18.63 4.93 -5.07
C ARG A 124 -19.83 4.04 -5.45
N ASN A 125 -20.32 4.16 -6.68
CA ASN A 125 -21.45 3.35 -7.16
C ASN A 125 -21.06 1.90 -7.45
N ALA A 126 -19.78 1.62 -7.75
CA ALA A 126 -19.30 0.29 -8.06
C ALA A 126 -18.93 -0.55 -6.83
N LYS A 127 -18.78 0.09 -5.65
CA LYS A 127 -18.30 -0.58 -4.43
C LYS A 127 -19.17 -1.76 -4.02
N ASN A 128 -18.52 -2.78 -3.51
CA ASN A 128 -19.11 -3.76 -2.62
C ASN A 128 -19.22 -3.16 -1.19
N ASN A 129 -20.45 -2.97 -0.71
CA ASN A 129 -20.71 -2.35 0.60
C ASN A 129 -20.36 -3.24 1.80
N ALA A 130 -20.00 -4.51 1.57
CA ALA A 130 -19.59 -5.48 2.59
C ALA A 130 -18.08 -5.79 2.55
N ALA A 131 -17.28 -4.98 1.82
CA ALA A 131 -15.86 -5.24 1.61
C ALA A 131 -15.00 -3.97 1.64
N MET A 132 -13.71 -4.14 1.90
CA MET A 132 -12.69 -3.14 1.58
C MET A 132 -12.52 -3.12 0.06
N ASN A 133 -12.79 -1.96 -0.57
CA ASN A 133 -12.75 -1.84 -2.03
C ASN A 133 -11.40 -1.30 -2.47
N VAL A 134 -10.74 -2.02 -3.38
CA VAL A 134 -9.43 -1.66 -3.95
C VAL A 134 -9.57 -1.55 -5.46
N PHE A 135 -9.42 -0.33 -5.98
CA PHE A 135 -9.46 -0.04 -7.41
C PHE A 135 -8.03 -0.06 -7.96
N VAL A 136 -7.77 -0.98 -8.89
CA VAL A 136 -6.46 -1.09 -9.54
C VAL A 136 -6.53 -0.44 -10.91
N ILE A 137 -5.72 0.59 -11.12
CA ILE A 137 -5.68 1.41 -12.34
C ILE A 137 -4.34 1.24 -13.06
N ASP A 138 -4.28 1.66 -14.33
CA ASP A 138 -3.05 1.63 -15.13
C ASP A 138 -2.05 2.71 -14.70
N ASP A 139 -2.46 3.96 -14.77
CA ASP A 139 -1.63 5.10 -14.37
C ASP A 139 -2.47 6.24 -13.79
N SER A 140 -2.11 6.71 -12.60
CA SER A 140 -2.71 7.88 -11.97
C SER A 140 -2.35 9.18 -12.69
N GLY A 141 -1.38 9.17 -13.62
CA GLY A 141 -0.99 10.29 -14.48
C GLY A 141 -0.21 11.41 -13.77
N GLU A 142 -0.06 11.33 -12.44
CA GLU A 142 0.49 12.40 -11.61
C GLU A 142 1.66 11.97 -10.71
N GLY A 143 2.22 10.77 -10.94
CA GLY A 143 3.29 10.23 -10.07
C GLY A 143 2.78 9.82 -8.69
N VAL A 144 1.48 9.50 -8.57
CA VAL A 144 0.85 8.99 -7.36
C VAL A 144 0.83 7.45 -7.40
N ALA A 145 1.40 6.80 -6.40
CA ALA A 145 1.45 5.33 -6.26
C ALA A 145 0.07 4.75 -5.94
N GLY A 146 -0.63 5.42 -5.04
CA GLY A 146 -1.93 5.04 -4.54
C GLY A 146 -2.50 6.12 -3.63
N PHE A 147 -3.75 5.94 -3.22
CA PHE A 147 -4.37 6.72 -2.15
C PHE A 147 -5.57 5.98 -1.55
N TYR A 148 -5.78 6.21 -0.26
CA TYR A 148 -7.07 6.02 0.41
C TYR A 148 -7.84 7.34 0.44
N THR A 149 -9.18 7.27 0.33
CA THR A 149 -10.04 8.43 0.54
C THR A 149 -11.10 8.15 1.59
N GLN A 150 -11.17 8.99 2.63
CA GLN A 150 -12.16 8.84 3.71
C GLN A 150 -13.60 9.05 3.23
N GLY A 151 -13.82 9.97 2.28
CA GLY A 151 -15.16 10.31 1.78
C GLY A 151 -15.75 9.27 0.83
N GLY A 152 -14.90 8.53 0.10
CA GLY A 152 -15.32 7.40 -0.73
C GLY A 152 -15.21 6.05 0.00
N ASP A 153 -14.32 5.98 0.98
CA ASP A 153 -13.96 4.82 1.76
C ASP A 153 -13.52 3.61 0.90
N TYR A 154 -12.60 3.89 -0.02
CA TYR A 154 -11.96 2.92 -0.90
C TYR A 154 -10.49 3.30 -1.10
N ILE A 155 -9.72 2.34 -1.60
CA ILE A 155 -8.32 2.48 -1.95
C ILE A 155 -8.20 2.49 -3.47
N VAL A 156 -7.30 3.29 -4.01
CA VAL A 156 -6.85 3.24 -5.41
C VAL A 156 -5.36 2.95 -5.43
N VAL A 157 -4.92 1.99 -6.26
CA VAL A 157 -3.51 1.65 -6.43
C VAL A 157 -3.17 1.57 -7.92
N ASN A 158 -2.01 2.11 -8.30
CA ASN A 158 -1.47 1.96 -9.65
C ASN A 158 -0.88 0.55 -9.83
N GLN A 159 -1.23 -0.14 -10.90
CA GLN A 159 -0.83 -1.53 -11.13
C GLN A 159 0.68 -1.75 -11.16
N ASN A 160 1.46 -0.74 -11.55
CA ASN A 160 2.92 -0.83 -11.54
C ASN A 160 3.50 -0.95 -10.12
N GLN A 161 2.74 -0.53 -9.11
CA GLN A 161 3.14 -0.68 -7.70
C GLN A 161 2.94 -2.11 -7.19
N LEU A 162 2.05 -2.89 -7.83
CA LEU A 162 1.81 -4.29 -7.49
C LEU A 162 2.92 -5.24 -8.02
N LEU A 163 3.72 -4.76 -8.98
CA LEU A 163 4.73 -5.58 -9.68
C LEU A 163 6.14 -5.44 -9.11
N LEU A 164 6.40 -4.42 -8.27
CA LEU A 164 7.76 -3.97 -7.94
C LEU A 164 8.21 -4.26 -6.50
N ASP A 165 7.58 -5.22 -5.80
CA ASP A 165 7.91 -5.54 -4.39
C ASP A 165 7.82 -4.29 -3.51
N ARG A 166 6.72 -3.54 -3.67
CA ARG A 166 6.48 -2.28 -2.98
C ARG A 166 5.40 -2.47 -1.94
N HIS A 167 5.62 -1.91 -0.76
CA HIS A 167 4.66 -1.88 0.33
C HIS A 167 3.48 -0.93 0.08
N THR A 168 3.22 -0.54 -1.17
CA THR A 168 2.21 0.48 -1.50
C THR A 168 0.81 0.02 -1.14
N THR A 169 0.44 -1.23 -1.46
CA THR A 169 -0.89 -1.75 -1.10
C THR A 169 -1.05 -1.76 0.42
N GLU A 170 -0.03 -2.23 1.15
CA GLU A 170 0.04 -2.25 2.60
C GLU A 170 -0.06 -0.83 3.19
N HIS A 171 0.63 0.14 2.60
CA HIS A 171 0.59 1.54 2.99
C HIS A 171 -0.83 2.11 2.88
N GLU A 172 -1.50 1.91 1.74
CA GLU A 172 -2.87 2.39 1.55
C GLU A 172 -3.89 1.65 2.44
N VAL A 173 -3.65 0.37 2.74
CA VAL A 173 -4.46 -0.38 3.72
C VAL A 173 -4.23 0.17 5.14
N GLY A 174 -3.02 0.61 5.47
CA GLY A 174 -2.74 1.35 6.70
C GLY A 174 -3.58 2.61 6.83
N HIS A 175 -3.67 3.42 5.77
CA HIS A 175 -4.55 4.60 5.73
C HIS A 175 -6.03 4.25 5.85
N PHE A 176 -6.49 3.19 5.16
CA PHE A 176 -7.84 2.68 5.34
C PHE A 176 -8.12 2.32 6.81
N PHE A 177 -7.12 1.80 7.52
CA PHE A 177 -7.19 1.56 8.96
C PHE A 177 -6.71 2.72 9.84
N THR A 178 -6.85 3.96 9.36
CA THR A 178 -6.69 5.23 10.10
C THR A 178 -5.26 5.63 10.45
N LEU A 179 -4.25 4.94 9.90
CA LEU A 179 -2.87 5.33 10.10
C LEU A 179 -2.51 6.51 9.20
N ALA A 180 -1.88 7.52 9.76
CA ALA A 180 -1.22 8.59 9.00
C ALA A 180 0.20 8.15 8.59
N HIS A 181 0.83 8.91 7.69
CA HIS A 181 2.27 8.83 7.47
C HIS A 181 3.00 9.11 8.78
N THR A 182 4.09 8.40 9.04
CA THR A 182 4.97 8.68 10.19
C THR A 182 5.52 10.11 10.14
N HIS A 183 5.67 10.65 8.93
CA HIS A 183 6.17 11.99 8.64
C HIS A 183 5.07 13.02 8.36
N ARG A 184 3.85 12.80 8.89
CA ARG A 184 2.72 13.71 8.69
C ARG A 184 3.14 15.17 8.91
N GLY A 185 2.78 16.05 7.99
CA GLY A 185 3.15 17.48 7.98
C GLY A 185 4.51 17.81 7.35
N TRP A 186 5.33 16.82 7.00
CA TRP A 186 6.65 16.99 6.36
C TRP A 186 6.69 16.50 4.90
N GLU A 187 5.54 16.24 4.27
CA GLU A 187 5.41 15.64 2.93
C GLU A 187 5.93 16.55 1.81
N ASP A 188 5.82 17.87 1.98
CA ASP A 188 6.25 18.84 0.98
C ASP A 188 7.65 19.39 1.24
N GLN A 189 8.05 19.50 2.51
CA GLN A 189 9.30 20.13 2.94
C GLN A 189 9.95 19.31 4.06
N PRO A 190 10.52 18.13 3.74
CA PRO A 190 11.19 17.31 4.74
C PRO A 190 12.39 18.04 5.35
N TYR A 191 12.72 17.77 6.61
CA TYR A 191 13.77 18.49 7.33
C TYR A 191 15.13 18.35 6.63
N ASP A 192 15.81 19.48 6.46
CA ASP A 192 17.16 19.54 5.89
C ASP A 192 18.18 20.08 6.90
N PRO A 193 19.01 19.22 7.50
CA PRO A 193 20.02 19.69 8.44
C PRO A 193 21.09 20.58 7.80
N ALA A 194 21.29 20.49 6.48
CA ALA A 194 22.21 21.39 5.78
C ALA A 194 21.67 22.84 5.68
N ILE A 195 20.34 23.01 5.79
CA ILE A 195 19.66 24.31 5.72
C ILE A 195 19.29 24.81 7.12
N HIS A 196 18.81 23.92 7.99
CA HIS A 196 18.19 24.26 9.26
C HIS A 196 19.05 23.96 10.50
N GLY A 197 20.20 23.31 10.32
CA GLY A 197 21.11 22.93 11.40
C GLY A 197 20.86 21.52 11.93
N ASP A 198 21.54 21.17 13.03
CA ASP A 198 21.44 19.86 13.68
C ASP A 198 20.32 19.79 14.73
N THR A 199 19.54 20.86 14.92
CA THR A 199 18.51 20.95 15.95
C THR A 199 17.21 21.47 15.35
N VAL A 200 16.12 20.73 15.52
CA VAL A 200 14.80 21.09 14.99
C VAL A 200 14.10 22.05 15.96
N LEU A 201 14.12 23.34 15.63
CA LEU A 201 13.55 24.40 16.49
C LEU A 201 12.11 24.79 16.13
N VAL A 202 11.60 24.36 14.97
CA VAL A 202 10.22 24.63 14.55
C VAL A 202 9.25 23.85 15.44
N THR A 203 8.13 24.48 15.80
CA THR A 203 7.13 23.89 16.69
C THR A 203 5.89 23.40 15.94
N THR A 204 5.70 23.84 14.70
CA THR A 204 4.60 23.44 13.84
C THR A 204 5.05 23.30 12.39
N VAL A 205 4.41 22.40 11.65
CA VAL A 205 4.61 22.16 10.20
C VAL A 205 3.28 21.96 9.49
N ASN A 206 3.28 22.02 8.17
CA ASN A 206 2.12 21.76 7.31
C ASN A 206 2.57 21.27 5.93
N SER A 207 1.61 20.74 5.16
CA SER A 207 1.84 20.35 3.78
C SER A 207 0.56 20.45 2.96
N SER A 208 0.65 20.05 1.71
CA SER A 208 -0.47 19.85 0.80
C SER A 208 -1.43 18.73 1.26
N GLN A 209 -0.97 17.81 2.11
CA GLN A 209 -1.74 16.66 2.61
C GLN A 209 -2.19 16.83 4.06
N SER A 210 -1.59 17.76 4.81
CA SER A 210 -1.81 17.91 6.26
C SER A 210 -1.96 19.39 6.65
N PRO A 211 -2.89 19.74 7.56
CA PRO A 211 -3.04 21.10 8.07
C PRO A 211 -1.82 21.50 8.91
N THR A 212 -1.89 22.66 9.56
CA THR A 212 -0.87 23.03 10.55
C THR A 212 -0.95 22.13 11.77
N ILE A 213 0.10 21.36 12.01
CA ILE A 213 0.18 20.34 13.06
C ILE A 213 1.38 20.61 13.97
N GLY A 214 1.45 19.91 15.11
CA GLY A 214 2.59 20.01 16.03
C GLY A 214 3.79 19.20 15.52
N VAL A 215 5.00 19.70 15.76
CA VAL A 215 6.22 18.88 15.61
C VAL A 215 6.35 18.01 16.85
N GLU A 216 6.23 16.69 16.66
CA GLU A 216 6.38 15.67 17.70
C GLU A 216 7.76 15.73 18.36
N LEU A 217 7.86 15.33 19.62
CA LEU A 217 9.11 15.28 20.38
C LEU A 217 9.49 13.84 20.66
N VAL A 218 10.80 13.57 20.73
CA VAL A 218 11.34 12.22 20.95
C VAL A 218 10.92 11.68 22.32
N ASP A 219 10.83 12.55 23.32
CA ASP A 219 10.38 12.18 24.67
C ASP A 219 8.87 11.90 24.78
N GLY A 220 8.11 12.08 23.69
CA GLY A 220 6.67 11.88 23.63
C GLY A 220 5.85 12.89 24.45
N SER A 221 6.48 13.93 25.03
CA SER A 221 5.83 14.89 25.93
C SER A 221 4.69 15.68 25.26
N ASN A 222 4.65 15.70 23.93
CA ASN A 222 3.56 16.29 23.16
C ASN A 222 2.73 15.31 22.30
N CYS A 223 2.97 14.00 22.39
CA CYS A 223 2.17 13.04 21.63
C CYS A 223 0.71 13.03 22.09
N GLY A 224 -0.22 12.94 21.13
CA GLY A 224 -1.66 12.80 21.41
C GLY A 224 -2.32 14.03 22.02
N ASN A 225 -1.60 15.16 22.15
CA ASN A 225 -2.17 16.39 22.67
C ASN A 225 -3.13 17.02 21.65
N LEU A 226 -4.38 17.23 22.08
CA LEU A 226 -5.45 17.86 21.31
C LEU A 226 -5.92 19.14 22.03
N GLY A 227 -5.03 20.13 22.13
CA GLY A 227 -5.33 21.41 22.78
C GLY A 227 -5.63 22.51 21.77
N TRP A 228 -6.49 23.48 22.13
CA TRP A 228 -6.78 24.67 21.31
C TRP A 228 -5.52 25.47 20.90
N ASN A 229 -4.44 25.36 21.69
CA ASN A 229 -3.12 25.94 21.42
C ASN A 229 -2.01 24.88 21.20
N ASN A 230 -2.38 23.60 21.07
CA ASN A 230 -1.45 22.49 20.86
C ASN A 230 -2.07 21.50 19.86
N PRO A 231 -1.87 21.72 18.55
CA PRO A 231 -2.41 20.83 17.52
C PRO A 231 -1.82 19.42 17.67
N LEU A 232 -2.53 18.41 17.14
CA LEU A 232 -2.05 17.04 17.14
C LEU A 232 -0.62 17.00 16.57
N ALA A 233 0.32 16.42 17.31
CA ALA A 233 1.69 16.30 16.87
C ALA A 233 1.90 15.00 16.08
N GLY A 234 2.69 15.09 15.01
CA GLY A 234 3.06 13.93 14.18
C GLY A 234 1.87 13.16 13.60
N ASP A 235 2.03 11.84 13.54
CA ASP A 235 1.02 10.88 13.10
C ASP A 235 -0.03 10.55 14.19
N GLY A 236 0.20 11.07 15.41
CA GLY A 236 -0.64 10.85 16.57
C GLY A 236 -0.47 9.47 17.22
N ILE A 237 0.56 8.69 16.89
CA ILE A 237 0.89 7.37 17.46
C ILE A 237 2.16 7.48 18.31
N CYS A 238 2.06 7.28 19.63
CA CYS A 238 3.11 7.69 20.57
C CYS A 238 4.30 6.73 20.68
N ASP A 239 4.24 5.55 20.05
CA ASP A 239 5.39 4.65 19.95
C ASP A 239 6.00 4.64 18.55
N THR A 240 5.47 5.43 17.61
CA THR A 240 6.14 5.78 16.36
C THR A 240 7.20 6.84 16.71
N PRO A 241 8.50 6.59 16.46
CA PRO A 241 9.50 7.63 16.65
C PRO A 241 9.24 8.81 15.71
N PRO A 242 9.49 10.07 16.13
CA PRO A 242 9.28 11.24 15.28
C PRO A 242 10.03 11.12 13.95
N ASP A 243 9.31 11.26 12.85
CA ASP A 243 9.86 11.27 11.50
C ASP A 243 9.64 12.64 10.86
N TYR A 244 10.71 13.39 10.61
CA TYR A 244 10.64 14.70 9.96
C TYR A 244 10.84 14.62 8.45
N GLY A 245 10.51 13.45 7.88
CA GLY A 245 10.55 13.16 6.45
C GLY A 245 11.94 12.82 5.92
N PHE A 246 12.83 12.31 6.78
CA PHE A 246 14.21 11.98 6.39
C PHE A 246 14.27 10.91 5.29
N GLY A 247 13.39 9.90 5.36
CA GLY A 247 13.28 8.83 4.36
C GLY A 247 12.87 9.32 2.98
N GLN A 248 12.18 10.46 2.88
CA GLN A 248 11.74 11.04 1.60
C GLN A 248 12.90 11.63 0.78
N ARG A 249 14.05 11.88 1.41
CA ARG A 249 15.20 12.57 0.79
C ARG A 249 16.32 11.62 0.39
N CYS A 250 16.20 10.34 0.69
CA CYS A 250 17.23 9.35 0.44
C CYS A 250 16.60 8.01 0.03
N ASN A 251 17.32 7.22 -0.76
CA ASN A 251 17.06 5.78 -0.83
C ASN A 251 17.89 5.13 0.29
N CYS A 252 17.46 5.31 1.55
CA CYS A 252 18.20 4.87 2.71
C CYS A 252 17.30 4.32 3.81
N CYS A 253 17.83 3.33 4.54
CA CYS A 253 17.15 2.65 5.64
C CYS A 253 17.79 2.90 7.00
N ASN A 254 18.76 3.82 7.02
CA ASN A 254 19.40 4.30 8.24
C ASN A 254 19.53 5.82 8.14
N MET A 255 19.34 6.49 9.27
CA MET A 255 19.51 7.94 9.33
C MET A 255 20.98 8.30 9.11
N GLY A 256 21.25 9.06 8.05
CA GLY A 256 22.60 9.52 7.70
C GLY A 256 23.05 10.80 8.42
N TRP A 257 22.20 11.34 9.30
CA TRP A 257 22.41 12.62 9.96
C TRP A 257 22.28 12.48 11.47
N THR A 258 23.00 13.32 12.21
CA THR A 258 22.81 13.49 13.65
C THR A 258 21.98 14.74 13.86
N VAL A 259 20.68 14.57 14.11
CA VAL A 259 19.73 15.68 14.33
C VAL A 259 19.02 15.45 15.66
N TYR A 260 18.84 16.54 16.40
CA TYR A 260 18.17 16.56 17.70
C TYR A 260 16.85 17.30 17.60
N ASP A 261 15.89 16.94 18.44
CA ASP A 261 14.69 17.75 18.63
C ASP A 261 14.99 19.00 19.50
N ARG A 262 13.97 19.84 19.73
CA ARG A 262 14.12 21.06 20.54
C ARG A 262 14.39 20.80 22.03
N ASN A 263 14.27 19.57 22.52
CA ASN A 263 14.64 19.19 23.89
C ASN A 263 16.08 18.67 23.97
N GLY A 264 16.75 18.49 22.83
CA GLY A 264 18.11 17.96 22.74
C GLY A 264 18.17 16.44 22.68
N ASP A 265 17.04 15.77 22.43
CA ASP A 265 16.97 14.32 22.26
C ASP A 265 17.28 13.94 20.81
N LEU A 266 18.08 12.87 20.64
CA LEU A 266 18.46 12.38 19.31
C LEU A 266 17.25 11.81 18.58
N ILE A 267 17.03 12.26 17.35
CA ILE A 267 15.94 11.75 16.51
C ILE A 267 16.41 10.49 15.78
N GLU A 268 15.65 9.42 15.88
CA GLU A 268 15.88 8.14 15.19
C GLU A 268 14.55 7.64 14.59
N PRO A 269 14.21 8.02 13.34
CA PRO A 269 12.95 7.62 12.72
C PRO A 269 12.95 6.13 12.37
N MET A 270 11.77 5.51 12.43
CA MET A 270 11.58 4.13 11.97
C MET A 270 11.45 4.10 10.44
N LEU A 271 12.57 4.17 9.72
CA LEU A 271 12.57 4.25 8.25
C LEU A 271 11.98 3.02 7.56
N ASN A 272 11.99 1.85 8.20
CA ASN A 272 11.30 0.65 7.71
C ASN A 272 9.83 0.55 8.15
N ASN A 273 9.22 1.65 8.60
CA ASN A 273 7.80 1.67 8.91
C ASN A 273 6.98 1.61 7.61
N VAL A 274 5.91 0.80 7.57
CA VAL A 274 5.02 0.71 6.41
C VAL A 274 4.43 2.08 6.04
N MET A 275 4.21 2.96 7.01
CA MET A 275 3.67 4.32 6.80
C MET A 275 4.75 5.36 6.51
N SER A 276 6.01 4.95 6.30
CA SER A 276 7.10 5.83 5.84
C SER A 276 7.23 5.80 4.31
N TYR A 277 7.92 6.80 3.77
CA TYR A 277 8.27 6.94 2.35
C TYR A 277 9.73 6.57 2.05
N SER A 278 10.40 5.90 2.98
CA SER A 278 11.71 5.31 2.70
C SER A 278 11.56 4.21 1.63
N GLU A 279 12.63 3.93 0.91
CA GLU A 279 12.66 2.88 -0.11
C GLU A 279 13.64 1.76 0.31
N ASN A 280 13.32 0.52 -0.08
CA ASN A 280 14.18 -0.66 0.09
C ASN A 280 14.53 -1.01 1.56
N CYS A 281 13.60 -0.78 2.50
CA CYS A 281 13.83 -1.01 3.93
C CYS A 281 13.16 -2.25 4.50
N SER A 282 12.96 -3.27 3.66
CA SER A 282 12.43 -4.57 4.09
C SER A 282 13.31 -5.20 5.21
N PRO A 283 12.71 -5.84 6.24
CA PRO A 283 11.27 -6.04 6.42
C PRO A 283 10.54 -4.76 6.84
N TRP A 284 9.39 -4.53 6.22
CA TRP A 284 8.47 -3.44 6.57
C TRP A 284 7.70 -3.81 7.82
N ASN A 285 7.53 -2.86 8.75
CA ASN A 285 6.93 -3.13 10.04
C ASN A 285 5.95 -2.02 10.47
N PHE A 286 4.99 -2.39 11.31
CA PHE A 286 4.19 -1.45 12.09
C PHE A 286 4.69 -1.40 13.53
N THR A 287 4.51 -0.27 14.21
CA THR A 287 4.72 -0.20 15.66
C THR A 287 3.56 -0.87 16.42
N PRO A 288 3.76 -1.28 17.68
CA PRO A 288 2.69 -1.87 18.49
C PRO A 288 1.41 -1.01 18.57
N GLN A 289 1.50 0.32 18.69
CA GLN A 289 0.29 1.17 18.68
C GLN A 289 -0.30 1.35 17.28
N GLN A 290 0.48 1.28 16.20
CA GLN A 290 -0.09 1.19 14.84
C GLN A 290 -0.89 -0.12 14.68
N VAL A 291 -0.37 -1.25 15.16
CA VAL A 291 -1.11 -2.52 15.19
C VAL A 291 -2.41 -2.38 15.99
N LEU A 292 -2.35 -1.74 17.15
CA LEU A 292 -3.53 -1.50 17.98
C LEU A 292 -4.55 -0.58 17.31
N ALA A 293 -4.09 0.46 16.61
CA ALA A 293 -4.92 1.36 15.81
C ALA A 293 -5.63 0.60 14.68
N VAL A 294 -4.91 -0.26 13.96
CA VAL A 294 -5.49 -1.10 12.90
C VAL A 294 -6.56 -2.04 13.45
N LYS A 295 -6.23 -2.81 14.49
CA LYS A 295 -7.17 -3.74 15.14
C LYS A 295 -8.41 -3.02 15.67
N THR A 296 -8.24 -1.86 16.31
CA THR A 296 -9.35 -1.08 16.86
C THR A 296 -10.19 -0.42 15.77
N SER A 297 -9.56 0.02 14.67
CA SER A 297 -10.25 0.53 13.51
C SER A 297 -11.14 -0.54 12.90
N TYR A 298 -10.59 -1.74 12.65
CA TYR A 298 -11.37 -2.90 12.21
C TYR A 298 -12.54 -3.15 13.17
N ASP A 299 -12.32 -3.24 14.49
CA ASP A 299 -13.37 -3.53 15.47
C ASP A 299 -14.42 -2.42 15.65
N SER A 300 -14.22 -1.23 15.09
CA SER A 300 -15.11 -0.08 15.26
C SER A 300 -16.45 -0.22 14.53
N ASP A 301 -17.45 0.55 14.97
CA ASP A 301 -18.77 0.62 14.32
C ASP A 301 -18.68 1.11 12.88
N ARG A 302 -17.74 2.03 12.58
CA ARG A 302 -17.51 2.55 11.22
C ARG A 302 -17.09 1.44 10.25
N ARG A 303 -16.38 0.42 10.75
CA ARG A 303 -15.91 -0.74 9.98
C ARG A 303 -16.80 -1.97 10.14
N ALA A 304 -17.95 -1.87 10.81
CA ALA A 304 -18.85 -3.00 11.07
C ALA A 304 -19.28 -3.75 9.80
N TYR A 305 -19.35 -3.04 8.67
CA TYR A 305 -19.68 -3.63 7.37
C TYR A 305 -18.65 -4.65 6.87
N LEU A 306 -17.43 -4.69 7.41
CA LEU A 306 -16.42 -5.72 7.08
C LEU A 306 -16.68 -7.06 7.80
N ARG A 307 -17.55 -7.08 8.81
CA ARG A 307 -17.80 -8.24 9.68
C ARG A 307 -19.17 -8.88 9.44
N VAL A 308 -19.69 -8.75 8.22
CA VAL A 308 -21.01 -9.29 7.83
C VAL A 308 -20.91 -10.65 7.16
N ASN A 309 -19.73 -11.03 6.68
CA ASN A 309 -19.47 -12.32 6.05
C ASN A 309 -19.05 -13.36 7.10
N GLU A 310 -19.34 -14.64 6.85
CA GLU A 310 -19.16 -15.74 7.82
C GLU A 310 -17.76 -16.38 7.83
N VAL A 311 -16.78 -15.80 7.12
CA VAL A 311 -15.41 -16.35 7.09
C VAL A 311 -14.77 -16.17 8.47
N SER A 312 -14.43 -17.30 9.10
CA SER A 312 -13.90 -17.34 10.46
C SER A 312 -12.71 -18.29 10.62
N ASP A 313 -12.37 -19.04 9.58
CA ASP A 313 -11.23 -19.93 9.53
C ASP A 313 -10.48 -19.79 8.19
N TYR A 314 -9.20 -20.14 8.24
CA TYR A 314 -8.35 -20.27 7.07
C TYR A 314 -7.48 -21.51 7.25
N THR A 315 -7.49 -22.38 6.25
CA THR A 315 -6.59 -23.53 6.20
C THR A 315 -5.61 -23.32 5.04
N PRO A 316 -4.30 -23.17 5.31
CA PRO A 316 -3.34 -22.93 4.25
C PRO A 316 -3.23 -24.11 3.29
N LEU A 317 -2.88 -23.80 2.04
CA LEU A 317 -2.43 -24.80 1.09
C LEU A 317 -1.05 -25.30 1.55
N THR A 318 -0.88 -26.62 1.62
CA THR A 318 0.38 -27.24 2.08
C THR A 318 1.19 -27.86 0.94
N GLU A 319 0.62 -27.89 -0.26
CA GLU A 319 1.23 -28.45 -1.46
C GLU A 319 0.83 -27.64 -2.70
N GLY A 320 1.69 -27.69 -3.73
CA GLY A 320 1.41 -27.09 -5.03
C GLY A 320 0.63 -28.05 -5.93
N SER A 321 0.02 -27.54 -7.00
CA SER A 321 -0.66 -28.38 -7.99
C SER A 321 0.32 -29.28 -8.73
N VAL A 322 -0.09 -30.53 -8.97
CA VAL A 322 0.67 -31.51 -9.76
C VAL A 322 -0.04 -31.71 -11.10
N ILE A 323 0.60 -31.27 -12.18
CA ILE A 323 0.06 -31.45 -13.54
C ILE A 323 0.19 -32.91 -13.95
N VAL A 324 -0.93 -33.52 -14.34
CA VAL A 324 -1.02 -34.90 -14.84
C VAL A 324 -0.90 -34.92 -16.37
N SER A 325 -1.58 -34.00 -17.06
CA SER A 325 -1.59 -33.93 -18.53
C SER A 325 -1.97 -32.54 -19.04
N PRO A 326 -1.41 -32.04 -20.15
CA PRO A 326 -0.18 -32.55 -20.78
C PRO A 326 1.03 -32.31 -19.88
N MET A 327 1.97 -33.26 -19.89
CA MET A 327 3.23 -33.08 -19.19
C MET A 327 4.08 -31.98 -19.83
N ASN A 328 5.04 -31.43 -19.07
CA ASN A 328 5.94 -30.41 -19.59
C ASN A 328 6.66 -30.90 -20.86
N LEU A 329 6.57 -30.12 -21.94
CA LEU A 329 7.09 -30.42 -23.28
C LEU A 329 6.44 -31.64 -23.98
N GLU A 330 5.30 -32.12 -23.50
CA GLU A 330 4.52 -33.14 -24.19
C GLU A 330 3.83 -32.56 -25.43
N THR A 331 3.87 -33.32 -26.53
CA THR A 331 3.11 -33.00 -27.74
C THR A 331 1.87 -33.89 -27.76
N ILE A 332 0.69 -33.29 -27.68
CA ILE A 332 -0.58 -34.01 -27.77
C ILE A 332 -1.07 -33.98 -29.22
N ASP A 333 -1.17 -35.15 -29.85
CA ASP A 333 -1.83 -35.30 -31.15
C ASP A 333 -3.35 -35.11 -30.96
N SER A 334 -3.82 -33.87 -31.11
CA SER A 334 -5.25 -33.53 -30.99
C SER A 334 -5.77 -32.85 -32.25
N TYR A 335 -7.01 -33.19 -32.61
CA TYR A 335 -7.71 -32.57 -33.73
C TYR A 335 -8.68 -31.46 -33.30
N ASN A 336 -9.25 -31.54 -32.08
CA ASN A 336 -10.36 -30.68 -31.64
C ASN A 336 -10.20 -30.05 -30.23
N GLY A 337 -9.14 -30.37 -29.48
CA GLY A 337 -8.93 -29.84 -28.13
C GLY A 337 -7.87 -30.61 -27.33
N VAL A 338 -7.30 -29.96 -26.32
CA VAL A 338 -6.33 -30.54 -25.37
C VAL A 338 -7.02 -30.67 -24.02
N LEU A 339 -7.02 -31.87 -23.44
CA LEU A 339 -7.50 -32.10 -22.09
C LEU A 339 -6.38 -31.72 -21.10
N LEU A 340 -6.73 -30.90 -20.11
CA LEU A 340 -5.83 -30.50 -19.02
C LEU A 340 -6.27 -31.27 -17.76
N GLU A 341 -5.34 -31.96 -17.11
CA GLU A 341 -5.58 -32.75 -15.89
C GLU A 341 -4.51 -32.43 -14.85
N TRP A 342 -4.92 -32.28 -13.59
CA TRP A 342 -4.05 -32.07 -12.44
C TRP A 342 -4.59 -32.80 -11.21
N GLU A 343 -3.73 -33.07 -10.24
CA GLU A 343 -4.15 -33.61 -8.94
C GLU A 343 -4.81 -32.52 -8.10
N SER A 344 -5.89 -32.87 -7.39
CA SER A 344 -6.55 -31.94 -6.48
C SER A 344 -5.65 -31.60 -5.29
N VAL A 345 -5.50 -30.30 -5.03
CA VAL A 345 -4.79 -29.76 -3.88
C VAL A 345 -5.78 -29.64 -2.71
N PRO A 346 -5.49 -30.25 -1.54
CA PRO A 346 -6.30 -30.10 -0.34
C PRO A 346 -6.50 -28.63 0.05
N ASN A 347 -7.74 -28.29 0.40
CA ASN A 347 -8.20 -26.94 0.77
C ASN A 347 -8.15 -25.90 -0.36
N ALA A 348 -7.81 -26.27 -1.60
CA ALA A 348 -7.94 -25.36 -2.73
C ALA A 348 -9.41 -25.17 -3.11
N GLU A 349 -9.86 -23.92 -3.12
CA GLU A 349 -11.24 -23.54 -3.48
C GLU A 349 -11.38 -23.21 -4.97
N GLU A 350 -10.28 -22.76 -5.59
CA GLU A 350 -10.22 -22.35 -7.01
C GLU A 350 -8.84 -22.65 -7.61
N TYR A 351 -8.81 -22.93 -8.91
CA TYR A 351 -7.60 -23.05 -9.71
C TYR A 351 -7.57 -22.01 -10.83
N ILE A 352 -6.38 -21.48 -11.10
CA ILE A 352 -6.11 -20.61 -12.24
C ILE A 352 -5.35 -21.40 -13.29
N ILE A 353 -5.92 -21.49 -14.48
CA ILE A 353 -5.34 -22.21 -15.62
C ILE A 353 -4.97 -21.18 -16.68
N THR A 354 -3.67 -21.08 -16.95
CA THR A 354 -3.14 -20.25 -18.04
C THR A 354 -2.79 -21.12 -19.23
N VAL A 355 -3.32 -20.78 -20.40
CA VAL A 355 -2.95 -21.40 -21.68
C VAL A 355 -2.29 -20.34 -22.55
N ASP A 356 -0.96 -20.41 -22.65
CA ASP A 356 -0.15 -19.47 -23.44
C ASP A 356 0.13 -20.03 -24.84
N GLY A 357 -0.15 -19.23 -25.88
CA GLY A 357 0.06 -19.56 -27.28
C GLY A 357 0.02 -18.31 -28.17
N THR A 358 -0.28 -18.43 -29.47
CA THR A 358 -0.50 -17.27 -30.36
C THR A 358 -1.68 -16.39 -29.93
N VAL A 359 -2.54 -16.93 -29.05
CA VAL A 359 -3.56 -16.23 -28.26
C VAL A 359 -3.45 -16.78 -26.85
N ALA A 360 -3.23 -15.92 -25.85
CA ALA A 360 -3.27 -16.31 -24.45
C ALA A 360 -4.72 -16.30 -23.96
N ASN A 361 -5.17 -17.42 -23.37
CA ASN A 361 -6.48 -17.51 -22.74
C ASN A 361 -6.29 -17.95 -21.27
N GLU A 362 -6.99 -17.30 -20.35
CA GLU A 362 -7.02 -17.63 -18.93
C GLU A 362 -8.40 -18.16 -18.55
N TYR A 363 -8.44 -19.22 -17.74
CA TYR A 363 -9.66 -19.83 -17.25
C TYR A 363 -9.58 -20.01 -15.72
N ARG A 364 -10.70 -19.77 -15.04
CA ARG A 364 -10.90 -20.07 -13.62
C ARG A 364 -11.90 -21.20 -13.48
N THR A 365 -11.62 -22.14 -12.59
CA THR A 365 -12.51 -23.29 -12.35
C THR A 365 -12.38 -23.79 -10.92
N SER A 366 -13.52 -24.19 -10.35
CA SER A 366 -13.61 -24.97 -9.11
C SER A 366 -13.72 -26.48 -9.37
N ASN A 367 -13.88 -26.89 -10.64
CA ASN A 367 -13.86 -28.30 -11.02
C ASN A 367 -12.41 -28.81 -11.04
N THR A 368 -12.23 -29.98 -10.41
CA THR A 368 -11.01 -30.79 -10.45
C THR A 368 -11.15 -31.91 -11.46
#